data_AF-A0A5A5RM75-F1
#
_entry.id   AF-A0A5A5RM75-F1
#
_cell.length_a   1.000
_cell.length_b   1.000
_cell.length_c   1.000
_cell.angle_alpha   90.00
_cell.angle_beta   90.00
_cell.angle_gamma   90.00
#
_symmetry.space_group_name_H-M   'P 1'
#
loop_
_entity.id
_entity.type
_entity.pdbx_description
1 polymer ?
#
loop_
_entity_poly.entity_id
_entity_poly.type
_entity_poly.pdbx_seq_one_letter_code
_entity_poly.pdbx_strand_id
1 'polypeptide(L)' 'MTKYNRYTRFRQDTYQLLGNAKDATFDLMDSIMTTRNAYCLGDLSLSPFFRRKWHSTYEALEDCRLF' A
#
# COMPACT_ATOMS: atom_id res chain seq x y z
N MET A 1 -3.41 25.95 9.96
CA MET A 1 -2.94 24.70 9.32
C MET A 1 -4.10 23.71 9.31
N THR A 2 -4.72 23.48 8.16
CA THR A 2 -5.96 22.68 8.03
C THR A 2 -5.71 21.21 8.35
N LYS A 3 -6.68 20.51 8.96
CA LYS A 3 -6.57 19.10 9.40
C LYS A 3 -6.04 18.15 8.29
N TYR A 4 -6.40 18.43 7.04
CA TYR A 4 -5.93 17.72 5.84
C TYR A 4 -4.40 17.78 5.62
N ASN A 5 -3.76 18.88 6.01
CA ASN A 5 -2.31 19.06 5.84
C ASN A 5 -1.52 18.02 6.64
N ARG A 6 -2.03 17.59 7.80
CA ARG A 6 -1.39 16.56 8.64
C ARG A 6 -1.37 15.20 7.95
N TYR A 7 -2.47 14.80 7.33
CA TYR A 7 -2.57 13.51 6.63
C TYR A 7 -1.73 13.50 5.35
N THR A 8 -1.69 14.61 4.61
CA THR A 8 -0.82 14.75 3.44
C THR A 8 0.65 14.63 3.85
N ARG A 9 1.06 15.30 4.93
CA ARG A 9 2.43 15.21 5.46
C ARG A 9 2.79 13.79 5.88
N PHE A 10 1.92 13.16 6.67
CA PHE A 10 2.11 11.77 7.07
C PHE A 10 2.28 10.83 5.87
N ARG A 11 1.46 10.98 4.81
CA ARG A 11 1.62 10.17 3.59
C ARG A 11 2.95 10.43 2.90
N GLN A 12 3.38 11.69 2.78
CA GLN A 12 4.66 12.05 2.17
C GLN A 12 5.86 11.53 2.97
N ASP A 13 5.84 11.69 4.29
CA ASP A 13 6.90 11.22 5.18
C ASP A 13 6.99 9.68 5.12
N THR A 14 5.86 8.98 5.17
CA THR A 14 5.81 7.52 5.05
C THR A 14 6.27 7.05 3.67
N TYR A 15 5.91 7.76 2.59
CA TYR A 15 6.37 7.47 1.24
C TYR A 15 7.88 7.58 1.12
N GLN A 16 8.51 8.56 1.77
CA GLN A 16 9.97 8.69 1.76
C GLN A 16 10.67 7.53 2.49
N LEU A 17 10.05 6.97 3.53
CA LEU A 17 10.60 5.86 4.30
C LEU A 17 10.49 4.50 3.60
N LEU A 18 9.52 4.33 2.71
CA LEU A 18 9.37 3.10 1.93
C LEU A 18 10.52 2.94 0.92
N GLY A 19 10.92 1.70 0.63
CA GLY A 19 12.03 1.34 -0.26
C GLY A 19 11.69 1.52 -1.75
N ASN A 20 12.13 0.62 -2.63
CA ASN A 20 11.85 0.75 -4.07
C ASN A 20 10.37 0.54 -4.43
N ALA A 21 9.61 -0.16 -3.59
CA ALA A 21 8.21 -0.51 -3.86
C ALA A 21 7.17 0.45 -3.23
N LYS A 22 7.52 1.72 -2.95
CA LYS A 22 6.65 2.71 -2.26
C LYS A 22 5.22 2.74 -2.80
N ASP A 23 5.08 2.79 -4.12
CA ASP A 23 3.78 2.85 -4.78
C ASP A 23 2.96 1.58 -4.55
N ALA A 24 3.59 0.41 -4.71
CA ALA A 24 2.89 -0.86 -4.58
C ALA A 24 2.50 -1.14 -3.12
N THR A 25 3.32 -0.71 -2.17
CA THR A 25 3.00 -0.80 -0.74
C THR A 25 1.85 0.11 -0.34
N PHE A 26 1.78 1.32 -0.91
CA PHE A 26 0.65 2.21 -0.66
C PHE A 26 -0.65 1.68 -1.28
N ASP A 27 -0.60 1.18 -2.51
CA ASP A 27 -1.75 0.53 -3.15
C ASP A 27 -2.21 -0.69 -2.33
N LEU A 28 -1.27 -1.45 -1.77
CA LEU A 28 -1.56 -2.58 -0.88
C LEU A 28 -2.19 -2.11 0.45
N MET A 29 -1.65 -1.07 1.06
CA MET A 29 -2.20 -0.50 2.30
C MET A 29 -3.63 0.02 2.08
N ASP A 30 -3.87 0.76 1.01
CA ASP A 30 -5.19 1.27 0.67
C ASP A 30 -6.16 0.10 0.35
N SER A 31 -5.69 -0.98 -0.26
CA SER A 31 -6.45 -2.23 -0.47
C SER A 31 -6.80 -2.94 0.85
N ILE A 32 -5.86 -3.07 1.79
CA ILE A 32 -6.10 -3.66 3.13
C ILE A 32 -7.12 -2.84 3.92
N MET A 33 -6.99 -1.52 3.92
CA MET A 33 -7.89 -0.63 4.66
C MET A 33 -9.32 -0.63 4.11
N THR A 34 -9.50 -0.95 2.83
CA THR A 34 -10.80 -0.98 2.16
C THR A 34 -11.41 -2.39 2.10
N THR A 35 -10.61 -3.44 2.29
CA THR A 35 -11.06 -4.82 2.25
C THR A 35 -11.43 -5.31 3.64
N ARG A 36 -12.74 -5.53 3.87
CA ARG A 36 -13.29 -5.91 5.19
C ARG A 36 -12.83 -7.29 5.70
N ASN A 37 -12.60 -8.24 4.80
CA ASN A 37 -12.08 -9.58 5.07
C ASN A 37 -11.26 -10.01 3.86
N ALA A 38 -9.94 -10.01 3.99
CA ALA A 38 -9.04 -10.61 3.01
C ALA A 38 -8.61 -11.98 3.54
N TYR A 39 -8.89 -13.04 2.80
CA TYR A 39 -8.49 -14.40 3.17
C TYR A 39 -7.12 -14.76 2.60
N CYS A 40 -6.73 -14.07 1.53
CA CYS A 40 -5.40 -14.20 0.95
C CYS A 40 -4.91 -12.87 0.39
N LEU A 41 -3.60 -12.80 0.14
CA LEU A 41 -3.00 -11.66 -0.57
C LEU A 41 -3.65 -11.46 -1.97
N GLY A 42 -4.20 -12.52 -2.56
CA GLY A 42 -4.86 -12.48 -3.87
C GLY A 42 -6.11 -11.63 -3.86
N ASP A 43 -6.88 -11.69 -2.78
CA ASP A 43 -8.06 -10.85 -2.60
C ASP A 43 -7.69 -9.36 -2.59
N LEU A 44 -6.51 -9.03 -2.05
CA LEU A 44 -6.02 -7.66 -2.02
C LEU A 44 -5.57 -7.16 -3.39
N SER A 45 -5.08 -8.05 -4.25
CA SER A 45 -4.72 -7.71 -5.64
C SER A 45 -5.92 -7.54 -6.57
N LEU A 46 -7.05 -8.15 -6.20
CA LEU A 46 -8.33 -8.03 -6.90
C LEU A 46 -9.13 -6.80 -6.44
N SER A 47 -8.66 -6.10 -5.40
CA SER A 47 -9.29 -4.87 -4.92
C SER A 47 -9.21 -3.77 -5.99
N PRO A 48 -10.28 -2.98 -6.20
CA PRO A 48 -10.27 -1.86 -7.15
C PRO A 48 -9.24 -0.76 -6.79
N PHE A 49 -8.72 -0.80 -5.56
CA PHE A 49 -7.68 0.10 -5.08
C PHE A 49 -6.26 -0.37 -5.43
N PHE A 50 -6.10 -1.63 -5.86
CA PHE A 50 -4.82 -2.16 -6.33
C PHE A 50 -4.75 -2.03 -7.85
N ARG A 51 -4.02 -1.02 -8.35
CA ARG A 51 -3.96 -0.71 -9.79
C ARG A 51 -2.94 -1.57 -10.55
N ARG A 52 -2.16 -2.38 -9.84
CA ARG A 52 -1.06 -3.20 -10.38
C ARG A 52 -1.45 -4.67 -10.51
N LYS A 53 -0.66 -5.44 -11.26
CA LYS A 53 -0.89 -6.88 -11.48
C LYS A 53 -0.44 -7.69 -10.25
N TRP A 54 -0.95 -8.91 -10.17
CA TRP A 54 -0.79 -9.79 -9.01
C TRP A 54 0.69 -9.99 -8.57
N HIS A 55 1.62 -10.10 -9.52
CA HIS A 55 3.05 -10.21 -9.23
C HIS A 55 3.60 -9.03 -8.41
N SER A 56 3.09 -7.81 -8.64
CA SER A 56 3.54 -6.61 -7.94
C SER A 56 3.08 -6.54 -6.48
N THR A 57 2.10 -7.35 -6.08
CA THR A 57 1.71 -7.43 -4.66
C THR A 57 2.73 -8.21 -3.85
N TYR A 58 3.30 -9.26 -4.45
CA TYR A 58 4.38 -10.04 -3.84
C TYR A 58 5.67 -9.21 -3.80
N GLU A 59 6.03 -8.57 -4.90
CA GLU A 59 7.18 -7.65 -4.97
C GLU A 59 7.05 -6.52 -3.95
N ALA A 60 5.85 -5.98 -3.73
CA ALA A 60 5.62 -4.95 -2.71
C ALA A 60 5.97 -5.40 -1.29
N LEU A 61 5.74 -6.68 -0.98
CA LEU A 61 6.05 -7.30 0.32
C LEU A 61 7.53 -7.65 0.41
N GLU A 62 8.09 -8.24 -0.65
CA GLU A 62 9.50 -8.62 -0.74
C GLU A 62 10.42 -7.38 -0.67
N ASP A 63 10.13 -6.36 -1.47
CA ASP A 63 10.88 -5.11 -1.52
C ASP A 63 10.65 -4.22 -0.29
N CYS A 64 9.55 -4.44 0.44
CA CYS A 64 9.31 -3.72 1.70
C CYS A 64 10.31 -4.10 2.80
N ARG A 65 11.09 -5.18 2.64
CA ARG A 65 12.05 -5.63 3.67
C ARG A 65 11.44 -5.61 5.07
N LEU A 66 10.21 -6.09 5.21
CA LEU A 66 9.55 -6.25 6.52
C LEU A 66 10.02 -7.50 7.28
N PHE A 67 11.08 -8.15 6.80
CA PHE A 67 11.80 -9.26 7.44
C PHE A 67 13.31 -9.08 7.24
#